data_AF-A0A2E0X6H0-F1
#
_entry.id   AF-A0A2E0X6H0-F1
#
_cell.length_a   1.000
_cell.length_b   1.000
_cell.length_c   1.000
_cell.angle_alpha   90.00
_cell.angle_beta   90.00
_cell.angle_gamma   90.00
#
_symmetry.space_group_name_H-M   'P 1'
#
loop_
_entity.id
_entity.type
_entity.pdbx_description
1 polymer ?
#
loop_
_entity_poly.entity_id
_entity_poly.type
_entity_poly.pdbx_seq_one_letter_code
_entity_poly.pdbx_strand_id
1 'polypeptide(L)'
;MNTNQPLYEGQQMVKGRDKRRRSALKSGIRSAIGQCPPGGAYVHRLVLAFRKALEDEVIAAKGSIGLADACAIATAARWERHALLVTRWLRVGFAELTYDQRLAYSRDIGKASESRDRAIASLQLDKNPTTVIEALYASPRPPHDAAEQS
;
A
#
# COMPACT_ATOMS: atom_id res chain seq x y z
N MET A 1 58.64 -22.23 12.00
CA MET A 1 57.86 -21.72 10.85
C MET A 1 56.40 -21.78 11.23
N ASN A 2 55.77 -20.64 11.49
CA ASN A 2 54.45 -20.54 12.10
C ASN A 2 53.59 -19.62 11.23
N THR A 3 52.63 -20.19 10.51
CA THR A 3 51.67 -19.46 9.66
C THR A 3 50.27 -19.71 10.19
N ASN A 4 49.83 -18.84 11.10
CA ASN A 4 48.43 -18.70 11.48
C ASN A 4 48.13 -17.20 11.52
N GLN A 5 47.61 -16.67 10.42
CA GLN A 5 46.87 -15.42 10.42
C GLN A 5 45.46 -15.69 9.89
N PRO A 6 44.41 -15.49 10.71
CA PRO A 6 43.06 -15.40 10.17
C PRO A 6 42.84 -13.99 9.58
N LEU A 7 42.70 -13.93 8.27
CA LEU A 7 42.11 -12.78 7.56
C LEU A 7 40.60 -12.85 7.72
N TYR A 8 39.98 -11.95 8.49
CA TYR A 8 38.62 -11.43 8.22
C TYR A 8 38.39 -10.17 9.07
N GLU A 9 38.80 -9.03 8.52
CA GLU A 9 38.32 -7.71 8.90
C GLU A 9 36.91 -7.47 8.32
N GLY A 10 35.99 -6.99 9.15
CA GLY A 10 35.04 -5.97 8.67
C GLY A 10 33.62 -6.36 8.25
N GLN A 11 33.06 -7.52 8.59
CA GLN A 11 31.60 -7.67 8.50
C GLN A 11 30.91 -6.97 9.67
N GLN A 12 30.57 -5.69 9.48
CA GLN A 12 29.66 -4.98 10.37
C GLN A 12 28.30 -5.70 10.35
N MET A 13 27.95 -6.37 11.45
CA MET A 13 26.60 -6.88 11.65
C MET A 13 25.62 -5.70 11.59
N VAL A 14 24.78 -5.65 10.56
CA VAL A 14 23.59 -4.81 10.56
C VAL A 14 22.73 -5.26 11.74
N LYS A 15 22.81 -4.51 12.86
CA LYS A 15 22.03 -4.72 14.09
C LYS A 15 20.60 -5.08 13.68
N GLY A 16 20.25 -6.34 13.87
CA GLY A 16 18.93 -6.87 13.53
C GLY A 16 17.86 -5.99 14.14
N ARG A 17 17.18 -5.21 13.28
CA ARG A 17 16.14 -4.26 13.66
C ARG A 17 15.04 -5.05 14.38
N ASP A 18 15.06 -4.97 15.71
CA ASP A 18 14.37 -5.82 16.67
C ASP A 18 12.94 -6.17 16.22
N LYS A 19 12.77 -7.39 15.68
CA LYS A 19 11.48 -7.88 15.14
C LYS A 19 10.39 -7.85 16.21
N ARG A 20 10.76 -7.95 17.49
CA ARG A 20 9.82 -7.99 18.62
C ARG A 20 9.21 -6.62 18.92
N ARG A 21 9.96 -5.52 18.78
CA ARG A 21 9.43 -4.15 19.03
C ARG A 21 8.40 -3.67 17.99
N ARG A 22 8.46 -4.18 16.76
CA ARG A 22 7.42 -3.92 15.73
C ARG A 22 6.05 -4.49 16.09
N SER A 23 5.97 -5.44 17.03
CA SER A 23 4.72 -6.06 17.45
C SER A 23 3.91 -5.18 18.40
N ALA A 24 4.59 -4.38 19.23
CA ALA A 24 3.98 -3.57 20.30
C ALA A 24 3.40 -2.23 19.79
N LEU A 25 3.89 -1.71 18.67
CA LEU A 25 3.41 -0.48 18.03
C LEU A 25 2.27 -0.71 17.03
N LYS A 26 1.94 -1.96 16.72
CA LYS A 26 0.77 -2.28 15.91
C LYS A 26 -0.44 -2.12 16.80
N SER A 27 -1.27 -1.12 16.51
CA SER A 27 -2.62 -0.99 17.06
C SER A 27 -3.24 -2.39 17.19
N GLY A 28 -3.83 -2.73 18.35
CA GLY A 28 -4.31 -4.09 18.72
C GLY A 28 -5.34 -4.74 17.77
N ILE A 29 -5.57 -4.13 16.61
CA ILE A 29 -6.49 -4.47 15.55
C ILE A 29 -5.84 -5.48 14.58
N ARG A 30 -5.33 -6.61 15.10
CA ARG A 30 -4.88 -7.73 14.25
C ARG A 30 -6.02 -8.55 13.66
N SER A 31 -7.22 -8.48 14.27
CA SER A 31 -8.38 -9.26 13.85
C SER A 31 -9.21 -8.63 12.71
N ALA A 32 -8.98 -7.35 12.35
CA ALA A 32 -9.94 -6.64 11.50
C ALA A 32 -10.07 -7.17 10.06
N ILE A 33 -9.10 -7.92 9.55
CA ILE A 33 -9.12 -8.45 8.18
C ILE A 33 -9.80 -9.83 8.10
N GLY A 34 -10.01 -10.55 9.22
CA GLY A 34 -10.65 -11.86 9.25
C GLY A 34 -9.94 -12.94 8.40
N GLN A 35 -10.42 -14.18 8.45
CA GLN A 35 -9.93 -15.23 7.55
C GLN A 35 -10.55 -15.08 6.15
N CYS A 36 -9.79 -15.42 5.12
CA CYS A 36 -10.29 -15.53 3.75
C CYS A 36 -10.90 -16.93 3.53
N PRO A 37 -11.84 -17.08 2.59
CA PRO A 37 -12.34 -18.39 2.20
C PRO A 37 -11.21 -19.28 1.64
N PRO A 38 -11.42 -20.61 1.57
CA PRO A 38 -10.45 -21.54 0.99
C PRO A 38 -9.98 -21.09 -0.40
N GLY A 39 -8.68 -21.23 -0.67
CA GLY A 39 -8.05 -20.74 -1.90
C GLY A 39 -7.85 -19.21 -1.96
N GLY A 40 -8.20 -18.48 -0.91
CA GLY A 40 -8.02 -17.02 -0.77
C GLY A 40 -6.70 -16.59 -0.12
N ALA A 41 -5.77 -17.51 0.16
CA ALA A 41 -4.51 -17.18 0.84
C ALA A 41 -3.65 -16.15 0.10
N TYR A 42 -3.67 -16.17 -1.25
CA TYR A 42 -3.00 -15.15 -2.06
C TYR A 42 -3.61 -13.76 -1.86
N VAL A 43 -4.95 -13.65 -1.90
CA VAL A 43 -5.66 -12.39 -1.65
C VAL A 43 -5.35 -11.85 -0.25
N HIS A 44 -5.34 -12.73 0.76
CA HIS A 44 -4.98 -12.35 2.11
C HIS A 44 -3.56 -11.73 2.19
N ARG A 45 -2.58 -12.32 1.50
CA ARG A 45 -1.22 -11.76 1.44
C ARG A 45 -1.17 -10.39 0.76
N LEU A 46 -1.89 -10.21 -0.35
CA LEU A 46 -1.98 -8.91 -1.04
C LEU A 46 -2.59 -7.84 -0.13
N VAL A 47 -3.69 -8.15 0.55
CA VAL A 47 -4.37 -7.22 1.47
C VAL A 47 -3.48 -6.83 2.64
N LEU A 48 -2.70 -7.77 3.19
CA LEU A 48 -1.73 -7.47 4.24
C LEU A 48 -0.59 -6.58 3.75
N ALA A 49 -0.10 -6.80 2.52
CA ALA A 49 0.91 -5.95 1.91
C ALA A 49 0.38 -4.53 1.65
N PHE A 50 -0.82 -4.42 1.08
CA PHE A 50 -1.53 -3.15 0.87
C PHE A 50 -1.74 -2.39 2.17
N ARG A 51 -2.29 -3.04 3.21
CA ARG A 51 -2.46 -2.44 4.54
C ARG A 51 -1.14 -1.92 5.10
N LYS A 52 -0.08 -2.71 5.01
CA LYS A 52 1.24 -2.32 5.50
C LYS A 52 1.77 -1.10 4.75
N ALA A 53 1.63 -1.06 3.43
CA ALA A 53 2.04 0.10 2.63
C ALA A 53 1.30 1.37 3.07
N LEU A 54 -0.02 1.29 3.30
CA LEU A 54 -0.78 2.43 3.84
C LEU A 54 -0.35 2.84 5.26
N GLU A 55 -0.06 1.88 6.14
CA GLU A 55 0.47 2.16 7.48
C GLU A 55 1.83 2.89 7.38
N ASP A 56 2.72 2.41 6.50
CA ASP A 56 4.03 3.01 6.28
C ASP A 56 3.91 4.46 5.74
N GLU A 57 3.00 4.71 4.78
CA GLU A 57 2.72 6.07 4.24
C GLU A 57 2.11 7.01 5.29
N VAL A 58 1.16 6.54 6.11
CA VAL A 58 0.58 7.35 7.20
C VAL A 58 1.63 7.71 8.23
N ILE A 59 2.53 6.78 8.58
CA ILE A 59 3.64 7.06 9.49
C ILE A 59 4.61 8.07 8.86
N ALA A 60 4.91 7.94 7.56
CA ALA A 60 5.77 8.88 6.86
C ALA A 60 5.17 10.31 6.84
N ALA A 61 3.87 10.42 6.61
CA ALA A 61 3.19 11.72 6.50
C ALA A 61 2.88 12.37 7.87
N LYS A 62 2.50 11.58 8.88
CA LYS A 62 1.98 12.08 10.18
C LYS A 62 2.85 11.76 11.38
N GLY A 63 3.89 10.94 11.22
CA GLY A 63 4.79 10.48 12.29
C GLY A 63 4.21 9.38 13.20
N SER A 64 2.89 9.22 13.26
CA SER A 64 2.21 8.19 14.04
C SER A 64 0.84 7.83 13.44
N ILE A 65 0.28 6.69 13.84
CA ILE A 65 -1.06 6.25 13.40
C ILE A 65 -2.05 6.50 14.54
N GLY A 66 -2.95 7.47 14.35
CA GLY A 66 -4.05 7.72 15.27
C GLY A 66 -5.17 6.69 15.16
N LEU A 67 -6.15 6.72 16.08
CA LEU A 67 -7.31 5.82 16.05
C LEU A 67 -8.14 5.98 14.77
N ALA A 68 -8.40 7.22 14.35
CA ALA A 68 -9.14 7.51 13.13
C ALA A 68 -8.43 6.95 11.88
N ASP A 69 -7.10 7.13 11.80
CA ASP A 69 -6.29 6.58 10.72
C ASP A 69 -6.33 5.05 10.71
N ALA A 70 -6.18 4.42 11.88
CA ALA A 70 -6.25 2.97 12.01
C ALA A 70 -7.61 2.41 11.53
N CYS A 71 -8.71 3.09 11.84
CA CYS A 71 -10.05 2.74 11.37
C CYS A 71 -10.18 2.89 9.85
N ALA A 72 -9.67 4.00 9.28
CA ALA A 72 -9.69 4.24 7.84
C ALA A 72 -8.85 3.20 7.06
N ILE A 73 -7.64 2.89 7.53
CA ILE A 73 -6.79 1.82 6.97
C ILE A 73 -7.50 0.47 7.03
N ALA A 74 -8.13 0.13 8.16
CA ALA A 74 -8.86 -1.13 8.29
C ALA A 74 -10.05 -1.20 7.33
N THR A 75 -10.80 -0.12 7.16
CA THR A 75 -11.90 -0.03 6.19
C THR A 75 -11.39 -0.17 4.76
N ALA A 76 -10.32 0.54 4.39
CA ALA A 76 -9.70 0.43 3.07
C ALA A 76 -9.27 -1.02 2.77
N ALA A 77 -8.57 -1.67 3.72
CA ALA A 77 -8.12 -3.05 3.56
C ALA A 77 -9.27 -4.06 3.42
N ARG A 78 -10.39 -3.85 4.11
CA ARG A 78 -11.59 -4.71 3.99
C ARG A 78 -12.23 -4.61 2.61
N TRP A 79 -12.35 -3.39 2.07
CA TRP A 79 -12.90 -3.16 0.73
C TRP A 79 -11.97 -3.66 -0.37
N GLU A 80 -10.66 -3.47 -0.23
CA GLU A 80 -9.67 -4.05 -1.15
C GLU A 80 -9.76 -5.59 -1.19
N ARG A 81 -9.87 -6.22 -0.01
CA ARG A 81 -10.09 -7.67 0.09
C ARG A 81 -11.36 -8.10 -0.65
N HIS A 82 -12.45 -7.34 -0.49
CA HIS A 82 -13.71 -7.64 -1.16
C HIS A 82 -13.55 -7.59 -2.69
N ALA A 83 -12.98 -6.51 -3.22
CA ALA A 83 -12.73 -6.35 -4.66
C ALA A 83 -11.88 -7.51 -5.22
N LEU A 84 -10.79 -7.89 -4.54
CA LEU A 84 -9.92 -8.98 -4.96
C LEU A 84 -10.61 -10.35 -4.91
N LEU A 85 -11.44 -10.62 -3.90
CA LEU A 85 -12.21 -11.87 -3.81
C LEU A 85 -13.25 -11.95 -4.93
N VAL A 86 -13.99 -10.88 -5.18
CA VAL A 86 -14.98 -10.82 -6.26
C VAL A 86 -14.31 -11.01 -7.62
N THR A 87 -13.17 -10.35 -7.85
CA THR A 87 -12.36 -10.51 -9.07
C THR A 87 -11.91 -11.97 -9.25
N ARG A 88 -11.45 -12.61 -8.16
CA ARG A 88 -11.06 -14.02 -8.20
C ARG A 88 -12.25 -14.93 -8.52
N TRP A 89 -13.42 -14.70 -7.92
CA TRP A 89 -14.61 -15.50 -8.19
C TRP A 89 -15.10 -15.35 -9.62
N LEU A 90 -15.09 -14.12 -10.15
CA LEU A 90 -15.35 -13.87 -11.57
C LEU A 90 -14.39 -14.65 -12.47
N ARG A 91 -13.10 -14.68 -12.15
CA ARG A 91 -12.10 -15.40 -12.96
C ARG A 91 -12.25 -16.91 -12.89
N VAL A 92 -12.49 -17.46 -11.71
CA VAL A 92 -12.54 -18.92 -11.51
C VAL A 92 -13.88 -19.52 -11.95
N GLY A 93 -14.99 -18.85 -11.63
CA GLY A 93 -16.34 -19.34 -11.92
C GLY A 93 -16.99 -18.73 -13.17
N PHE A 94 -16.23 -18.03 -14.02
CA PHE A 94 -16.80 -17.23 -15.13
C PHE A 94 -17.82 -18.02 -15.96
N ALA A 95 -17.47 -19.26 -16.34
CA ALA A 95 -18.28 -20.11 -17.20
C ALA A 95 -19.60 -20.53 -16.55
N GLU A 96 -19.65 -20.65 -15.23
CA GLU A 96 -20.82 -21.10 -14.46
C GLU A 96 -21.76 -19.94 -14.10
N LEU A 97 -21.27 -18.70 -14.18
CA LEU A 97 -22.04 -17.51 -13.81
C LEU A 97 -22.94 -17.05 -14.95
N THR A 98 -24.18 -16.70 -14.60
CA THR A 98 -25.11 -16.02 -15.52
C THR A 98 -24.63 -14.61 -15.84
N TYR A 99 -25.11 -14.04 -16.96
CA TYR A 99 -24.77 -12.66 -17.34
C TYR A 99 -25.12 -11.64 -16.25
N ASP A 100 -26.26 -11.82 -15.57
CA ASP A 100 -26.68 -10.95 -14.48
C ASP A 100 -25.74 -11.04 -13.26
N GLN A 101 -25.28 -12.24 -12.91
CA GLN A 101 -24.31 -12.44 -11.83
C GLN A 101 -22.97 -11.80 -12.16
N ARG A 102 -22.52 -11.91 -13.42
CA ARG A 102 -21.27 -11.26 -13.87
C ARG A 102 -21.37 -9.74 -13.75
N LEU A 103 -22.50 -9.17 -14.16
CA LEU A 103 -22.77 -7.74 -14.05
C LEU A 103 -22.84 -7.30 -12.58
N ALA A 104 -23.48 -8.09 -11.71
CA ALA A 104 -23.54 -7.82 -10.27
C ALA A 104 -22.15 -7.77 -9.65
N TYR A 105 -21.30 -8.77 -9.91
CA TYR A 105 -19.92 -8.78 -9.43
C TYR A 105 -19.09 -7.60 -9.97
N SER A 106 -19.29 -7.21 -11.22
CA SER A 106 -18.62 -6.02 -11.77
C SER A 106 -19.01 -4.74 -11.01
N ARG A 107 -20.29 -4.57 -10.67
CA ARG A 107 -20.76 -3.44 -9.84
C ARG A 107 -20.18 -3.49 -8.43
N ASP A 108 -20.12 -4.67 -7.83
CA ASP A 108 -19.56 -4.85 -6.49
C ASP A 108 -18.07 -4.48 -6.43
N ILE A 109 -17.30 -4.80 -7.48
CA ILE A 109 -15.91 -4.34 -7.61
C ILE A 109 -15.86 -2.82 -7.62
N GLY A 110 -16.67 -2.16 -8.46
CA GLY A 110 -16.72 -0.69 -8.53
C GLY A 110 -17.04 -0.05 -7.18
N LYS A 111 -18.09 -0.54 -6.51
CA LYS A 111 -18.49 -0.06 -5.17
C LYS A 111 -17.40 -0.25 -4.12
N ALA A 112 -16.69 -1.38 -4.17
CA ALA A 112 -15.59 -1.66 -3.26
C ALA A 112 -14.40 -0.72 -3.52
N SER A 113 -14.07 -0.46 -4.78
CA SER A 113 -13.02 0.51 -5.14
C SER A 113 -13.38 1.91 -4.67
N GLU A 114 -14.58 2.42 -4.95
CA GLU A 114 -15.03 3.73 -4.47
C GLU A 114 -14.98 3.86 -2.95
N SER A 115 -15.40 2.80 -2.24
CA SER A 115 -15.41 2.79 -0.78
C SER A 115 -14.00 2.73 -0.19
N ARG A 116 -13.09 1.99 -0.83
CA ARG A 116 -11.66 1.98 -0.50
C ARG A 116 -11.06 3.37 -0.70
N ASP A 117 -11.31 3.99 -1.86
CA ASP A 117 -10.71 5.28 -2.23
C ASP A 117 -11.23 6.40 -1.31
N ARG A 118 -12.51 6.37 -0.94
CA ARG A 118 -13.07 7.27 0.09
C ARG A 118 -12.38 7.11 1.44
N ALA A 119 -12.09 5.88 1.85
CA ALA A 119 -11.35 5.62 3.10
C ALA A 119 -9.90 6.12 3.01
N ILE A 120 -9.23 5.92 1.88
CA ILE A 120 -7.87 6.45 1.63
C ILE A 120 -7.89 7.98 1.65
N ALA A 121 -8.84 8.63 0.97
CA ALA A 121 -8.97 10.09 0.95
C ALA A 121 -9.14 10.67 2.37
N SER A 122 -9.83 9.96 3.26
CA SER A 122 -9.97 10.37 4.67
C SER A 122 -8.65 10.38 5.46
N LEU A 123 -7.62 9.66 4.99
CA LEU A 123 -6.28 9.70 5.57
C LEU A 123 -5.54 11.01 5.24
N GLN A 124 -5.99 11.76 4.24
CA GLN A 124 -5.43 13.06 3.84
C GLN A 124 -3.93 12.99 3.52
N LEU A 125 -3.50 11.91 2.84
CA LEU A 125 -2.10 11.69 2.45
C LEU A 125 -1.65 12.61 1.31
N ASP A 126 -2.58 13.07 0.47
CA ASP A 126 -2.33 13.98 -0.66
C ASP A 126 -2.01 15.42 -0.23
N LYS A 127 -1.82 15.68 1.07
CA LYS A 127 -1.61 17.02 1.61
C LYS A 127 -0.21 17.59 1.42
N ASN A 128 0.67 16.95 0.65
CA ASN A 128 1.88 17.63 0.18
C ASN A 128 1.46 18.66 -0.89
N PRO A 129 1.46 19.96 -0.56
CA PRO A 129 0.85 20.99 -1.39
C PRO A 129 1.85 21.52 -2.42
N THR A 130 2.83 20.73 -2.85
CA THR A 130 3.53 21.05 -4.10
C THR A 130 2.53 20.76 -5.20
N THR A 131 1.64 21.73 -5.39
CA THR A 131 0.64 21.67 -6.44
C THR A 131 1.38 21.38 -7.73
N VAL A 132 0.79 20.55 -8.60
CA VAL A 132 1.30 20.35 -9.96
C VAL A 132 1.62 21.70 -10.62
N ILE A 133 0.86 22.73 -10.23
CA ILE A 133 1.05 24.14 -10.54
C ILE A 133 2.40 24.69 -10.02
N GLU A 134 2.73 24.55 -8.73
CA GLU A 134 4.04 24.94 -8.19
C GLU A 134 5.20 24.19 -8.87
N ALA A 135 5.06 22.89 -9.16
CA ALA A 135 6.07 22.14 -9.89
C ALA A 135 6.26 22.60 -11.34
N LEU A 136 5.16 22.99 -12.01
CA LEU A 136 5.16 23.57 -13.35
C LEU A 136 5.88 24.93 -13.39
N TYR A 137 5.68 25.78 -12.37
CA TYR A 137 6.29 27.10 -12.31
C TYR A 137 7.69 27.12 -11.66
N ALA A 138 8.08 26.08 -10.93
CA ALA A 138 9.43 25.91 -10.39
C ALA A 138 10.44 25.39 -11.43
N SER A 139 9.97 24.93 -12.60
CA SER A 139 10.84 24.49 -13.68
C SER A 139 11.53 25.71 -14.33
N PRO A 140 12.88 25.76 -14.38
CA PRO A 140 13.58 26.87 -15.01
C PRO A 140 13.17 26.96 -16.48
N ARG A 141 12.64 28.11 -16.89
CA ARG A 141 12.28 28.39 -18.28
C ARG A 141 13.54 28.22 -19.13
N PRO A 142 13.54 27.38 -20.17
CA PRO A 142 14.69 27.27 -21.06
C PRO A 142 14.99 28.66 -21.66
N PRO A 143 16.27 29.07 -21.73
CA PRO A 143 16.64 30.37 -22.28
C PRO A 143 16.20 30.41 -23.75
N HIS A 144 15.40 31.42 -24.10
CA HIS A 144 14.75 31.49 -25.42
C HIS A 144 15.64 32.13 -26.51
N ASP A 145 16.86 32.56 -26.19
CA ASP A 145 17.65 33.47 -27.03
C ASP A 145 19.08 32.97 -27.35
N ALA A 146 19.29 31.66 -27.50
CA ALA A 146 20.63 31.11 -27.82
C ALA A 146 20.83 30.73 -29.30
N ALA A 147 20.06 31.28 -30.25
CA ALA A 147 20.12 30.83 -31.64
C ALA A 147 19.87 31.91 -32.70
N GLU A 148 20.42 33.13 -32.59
CA GLU A 148 20.52 34.04 -33.75
C GLU A 148 21.79 34.90 -33.70
N GLN A 149 22.98 34.27 -33.79
CA GLN A 149 24.21 34.96 -34.22
C GLN A 149 25.08 34.00 -35.07
N SER A 150 24.77 33.92 -36.35
CA SER A 150 25.70 33.51 -37.42
C SER A 150 25.32 34.24 -38.71
#